data_AF-A0A1M5MRN8-F1
#
_entry.id   AF-A0A1M5MRN8-F1
#
_cell.length_a   1.000
_cell.length_b   1.000
_cell.length_c   1.000
_cell.angle_alpha   90.00
_cell.angle_beta   90.00
_cell.angle_gamma   90.00
#
_symmetry.space_group_name_H-M   'P 1'
#
loop_
_entity.id
_entity.type
_entity.pdbx_description
1 polymer ?
#
loop_
_entity_poly.entity_id
_entity_poly.type
_entity_poly.pdbx_seq_one_letter_code
_entity_poly.pdbx_strand_id
1 'polypeptide(L)'
;MTSATGYNDLNDEKLLALLKDGQEEAFDQLYFRYRNKLIAVAYNRLKSKEMAEEIVQDVFADIWQKRQTLQIRNNLSSYLCTAIKYAVLDHIRSQSTKDSYVAEMMKVSESAASSVEYVVEYNELDFHLNKSIDALPEKCREVFTLSRYENYSVREIAEKLDISPETAKYHIAHALKTLRLSLKHIYNFFL
;
A
#
# COMPACT_ATOMS: atom_id res chain seq x y z
N MET A 1 13.95 7.14 -26.58
CA MET A 1 13.69 5.69 -26.54
C MET A 1 14.62 5.11 -25.48
N THR A 2 14.14 4.94 -24.25
CA THR A 2 14.98 4.46 -23.14
C THR A 2 14.15 3.59 -22.21
N SER A 3 14.35 2.28 -22.33
CA SER A 3 14.34 1.25 -21.28
C SER A 3 13.12 1.11 -20.36
N ALA A 4 11.95 0.79 -20.92
CA ALA A 4 10.69 0.57 -20.19
C ALA A 4 10.52 -0.83 -19.55
N THR A 5 11.58 -1.52 -19.06
CA THR A 5 11.42 -2.96 -18.69
C THR A 5 12.08 -3.44 -17.39
N GLY A 6 12.50 -2.56 -16.47
CA GLY A 6 13.21 -2.99 -15.24
C GLY A 6 12.47 -2.85 -13.91
N TYR A 7 11.65 -1.81 -13.72
CA TYR A 7 11.21 -1.38 -12.39
C TYR A 7 9.84 -1.93 -11.95
N ASN A 8 8.98 -2.32 -12.89
CA ASN A 8 7.62 -2.79 -12.62
C ASN A 8 7.56 -4.02 -11.70
N ASP A 9 8.54 -4.92 -11.84
CA ASP A 9 8.64 -6.17 -11.07
C ASP A 9 9.42 -6.02 -9.75
N LEU A 10 9.97 -4.83 -9.48
CA LEU A 10 10.71 -4.60 -8.24
C LEU A 10 9.75 -4.48 -7.06
N ASN A 11 10.13 -5.10 -5.95
CA ASN A 11 9.45 -4.93 -4.68
C ASN A 11 9.69 -3.53 -4.12
N ASP A 12 8.89 -3.14 -3.14
CA ASP A 12 8.89 -1.78 -2.60
C ASP A 12 10.23 -1.43 -1.94
N GLU A 13 10.92 -2.41 -1.34
CA GLU A 13 12.25 -2.20 -0.74
C GLU A 13 13.31 -1.80 -1.77
N LYS A 14 13.37 -2.50 -2.90
CA LYS A 14 14.31 -2.18 -3.97
C LYS A 14 13.99 -0.81 -4.58
N LEU A 15 12.71 -0.52 -4.78
CA LEU A 15 12.29 0.80 -5.26
C LEU A 15 12.65 1.91 -4.27
N LEU A 16 12.53 1.67 -2.95
CA LEU A 16 12.94 2.63 -1.93
C LEU A 16 14.46 2.83 -1.87
N ALA A 17 15.24 1.77 -2.09
CA ALA A 17 16.70 1.89 -2.20
C ALA A 17 17.11 2.74 -3.42
N LEU A 18 16.51 2.47 -4.57
CA LEU A 18 16.74 3.23 -5.80
C LEU A 18 16.27 4.69 -5.68
N LEU A 19 15.15 4.91 -4.98
CA LEU A 19 14.65 6.25 -4.65
C LEU A 19 15.65 7.04 -3.80
N LYS A 20 16.30 6.39 -2.82
CA LYS A 20 17.36 7.03 -2.00
C LYS A 20 18.54 7.50 -2.85
N ASP A 21 18.88 6.73 -3.88
CA ASP A 21 19.92 7.06 -4.85
C ASP A 21 19.48 8.11 -5.89
N GLY A 22 18.22 8.56 -5.83
CA GLY A 22 17.68 9.60 -6.69
C GLY A 22 17.20 9.12 -8.06
N GLN A 23 16.93 7.82 -8.23
CA GLN A 23 16.38 7.28 -9.48
C GLN A 23 14.91 7.70 -9.64
N GLU A 24 14.63 8.54 -10.64
CA GLU A 24 13.29 9.07 -10.91
C GLU A 24 12.31 7.98 -11.32
N GLU A 25 12.74 6.97 -12.10
CA GLU A 25 11.83 5.90 -12.53
C GLU A 25 11.35 5.03 -11.35
N ALA A 26 12.15 4.93 -10.28
CA ALA A 26 11.74 4.23 -9.07
C ALA A 26 10.66 5.02 -8.31
N PHE A 27 10.76 6.34 -8.31
CA PHE A 27 9.74 7.22 -7.74
C PHE A 27 8.43 7.10 -8.51
N ASP A 28 8.47 7.21 -9.84
CA ASP A 28 7.30 7.09 -10.70
C ASP A 28 6.60 5.76 -10.48
N GLN A 29 7.38 4.67 -10.39
CA GLN A 29 6.83 3.35 -10.15
C GLN A 29 6.09 3.28 -8.80
N LEU A 30 6.65 3.84 -7.74
CA LEU A 30 6.00 3.90 -6.43
C LEU A 30 4.74 4.78 -6.48
N TYR A 31 4.82 5.94 -7.12
CA TYR A 31 3.68 6.83 -7.29
C TYR A 31 2.53 6.13 -8.02
N PHE A 32 2.79 5.57 -9.20
CA PHE A 32 1.76 4.90 -9.99
C PHE A 32 1.19 3.67 -9.28
N ARG A 33 2.02 2.93 -8.54
CA ARG A 33 1.61 1.75 -7.76
C ARG A 33 0.65 2.09 -6.62
N TYR A 34 0.82 3.23 -5.96
CA TYR A 34 0.05 3.55 -4.75
C TYR A 34 -0.98 4.68 -4.91
N ARG A 35 -0.88 5.52 -5.96
CA ARG A 35 -1.73 6.72 -6.11
C ARG A 35 -3.23 6.43 -5.97
N ASN A 36 -3.76 5.43 -6.66
CA ASN A 36 -5.20 5.17 -6.69
C ASN A 36 -5.72 4.75 -5.31
N LYS A 37 -4.96 3.88 -4.60
CA LYS A 37 -5.25 3.48 -3.22
C LYS A 37 -5.31 4.68 -2.30
N LEU A 38 -4.30 5.55 -2.38
CA LEU A 38 -4.16 6.68 -1.46
C LEU A 38 -5.18 7.78 -1.74
N ILE A 39 -5.52 8.02 -3.02
CA ILE A 39 -6.63 8.91 -3.41
C ILE A 39 -7.93 8.40 -2.81
N ALA A 40 -8.21 7.09 -2.88
CA ALA A 40 -9.42 6.53 -2.26
C ALA A 40 -9.45 6.73 -0.73
N VAL A 41 -8.31 6.55 -0.06
CA VAL A 41 -8.20 6.81 1.39
C VAL A 41 -8.47 8.28 1.72
N ALA A 42 -7.88 9.22 0.98
CA ALA A 42 -8.08 10.65 1.21
C ALA A 42 -9.51 11.10 0.87
N TYR A 43 -10.04 10.64 -0.26
CA TYR A 43 -11.41 10.93 -0.71
C TYR A 43 -12.46 10.51 0.31
N ASN A 44 -12.26 9.38 1.00
CA ASN A 44 -13.19 8.91 2.03
C ASN A 44 -13.44 9.93 3.15
N ARG A 45 -12.49 10.83 3.39
CA ARG A 45 -12.58 11.89 4.41
C ARG A 45 -12.87 13.27 3.81
N LEU A 46 -12.28 13.60 2.66
CA LEU A 46 -12.41 14.93 2.05
C LEU A 46 -13.66 15.09 1.19
N LYS A 47 -14.19 13.99 0.63
CA LYS A 47 -15.30 13.97 -0.34
C LYS A 47 -15.08 14.86 -1.57
N SER A 48 -13.84 15.27 -1.83
CA SER A 48 -13.41 15.96 -3.04
C SER A 48 -12.27 15.19 -3.68
N LYS A 49 -12.43 14.83 -4.95
CA LYS A 49 -11.41 14.12 -5.73
C LYS A 49 -10.18 14.98 -5.96
N GLU A 50 -10.40 16.25 -6.31
CA GLU A 50 -9.33 17.23 -6.54
C GLU A 50 -8.45 17.39 -5.30
N MET A 51 -9.08 17.61 -4.13
CA MET A 51 -8.34 17.72 -2.86
C MET A 51 -7.63 16.41 -2.48
N ALA A 52 -8.22 15.26 -2.78
CA ALA A 52 -7.60 13.96 -2.52
C ALA A 52 -6.37 13.73 -3.38
N GLU A 53 -6.43 14.12 -4.66
CA GLU A 53 -5.30 14.06 -5.59
C GLU A 53 -4.18 15.02 -5.16
N GLU A 54 -4.53 16.26 -4.76
CA GLU A 54 -3.59 17.26 -4.25
C GLU A 54 -2.84 16.75 -3.01
N ILE A 55 -3.55 16.23 -1.99
CA ILE A 55 -2.91 15.68 -0.80
C ILE A 55 -1.98 14.51 -1.13
N VAL A 56 -2.36 13.65 -2.08
CA VAL A 56 -1.50 12.53 -2.51
C VAL A 56 -0.25 13.07 -3.20
N GLN A 57 -0.37 14.06 -4.07
CA GLN A 57 0.77 14.71 -4.71
C GLN A 57 1.71 15.32 -3.67
N ASP A 58 1.18 16.06 -2.68
CA ASP A 58 1.97 16.69 -1.63
C ASP A 58 2.75 15.66 -0.79
N VAL A 59 2.11 14.56 -0.42
CA VAL A 59 2.78 13.48 0.33
C VAL A 59 3.91 12.86 -0.49
N PHE A 60 3.70 12.62 -1.79
CA PHE A 60 4.76 12.10 -2.65
C PHE A 60 5.87 13.12 -2.90
N ALA A 61 5.55 14.40 -3.02
CA ALA A 61 6.54 15.48 -3.12
C ALA A 61 7.41 15.54 -1.86
N ASP A 62 6.82 15.43 -0.67
CA ASP A 62 7.55 15.39 0.60
C ASP A 62 8.48 14.17 0.68
N ILE A 63 8.02 13.00 0.21
CA ILE A 63 8.84 11.79 0.13
C ILE A 63 10.03 11.99 -0.81
N TRP A 64 9.82 12.60 -1.98
CA TRP A 64 10.90 12.89 -2.91
C TRP A 64 11.91 13.86 -2.29
N GLN A 65 11.45 14.94 -1.65
CA GLN A 65 12.34 15.90 -0.99
C GLN A 65 13.17 15.26 0.12
N LYS A 66 12.55 14.38 0.94
CA LYS A 66 13.21 13.71 2.06
C LYS A 66 13.89 12.39 1.70
N ARG A 67 13.90 11.99 0.42
CA ARG A 67 14.27 10.64 -0.03
C ARG A 67 15.56 10.10 0.56
N GLN A 68 16.60 10.93 0.68
CA GLN A 68 17.92 10.53 1.20
C GLN A 68 17.91 10.24 2.70
N THR A 69 17.09 10.96 3.47
CA THR A 69 17.03 10.87 4.94
C THR A 69 15.86 10.04 5.43
N LEU A 70 14.90 9.73 4.55
CA LEU A 70 13.68 9.03 4.91
C LEU A 70 13.98 7.59 5.33
N GLN A 71 13.60 7.24 6.55
CA GLN A 71 13.75 5.90 7.10
C GLN A 71 12.37 5.27 7.29
N ILE A 72 11.97 4.47 6.30
CA ILE A 72 10.72 3.71 6.37
C ILE A 72 11.04 2.39 7.05
N ARG A 73 10.78 2.32 8.36
CA ARG A 73 11.05 1.13 9.20
C ARG A 73 9.98 0.03 9.09
N ASN A 74 8.80 0.38 8.56
CA ASN A 74 7.62 -0.50 8.46
C ASN A 74 7.31 -0.76 6.97
N ASN A 75 6.29 -1.56 6.64
CA ASN A 75 5.84 -1.71 5.25
C ASN A 75 5.45 -0.33 4.63
N LEU A 76 5.90 -0.07 3.40
CA LEU A 76 5.66 1.19 2.68
C LEU A 76 4.18 1.56 2.58
N SER A 77 3.30 0.58 2.35
CA SER A 77 1.85 0.84 2.28
C SER A 77 1.32 1.39 3.60
N SER A 78 1.79 0.88 4.74
CA SER A 78 1.37 1.34 6.07
C SER A 78 1.88 2.75 6.37
N TYR A 79 3.12 3.03 5.96
CA TYR A 79 3.70 4.37 6.04
C TYR A 79 2.89 5.38 5.21
N LEU A 80 2.63 5.08 3.94
CA LEU A 80 1.88 5.95 3.03
C LEU A 80 0.44 6.19 3.49
N CYS A 81 -0.27 5.15 3.92
CA CYS A 81 -1.62 5.30 4.48
C CYS A 81 -1.63 6.19 5.72
N THR A 82 -0.61 6.09 6.57
CA THR A 82 -0.47 6.92 7.77
C THR A 82 -0.16 8.38 7.39
N ALA A 83 0.78 8.59 6.47
CA ALA A 83 1.14 9.92 5.96
C ALA A 83 -0.08 10.64 5.35
N ILE A 84 -0.87 9.94 4.52
CA ILE A 84 -2.10 10.48 3.93
C ILE A 84 -3.14 10.83 4.99
N LYS A 85 -3.36 9.95 5.98
CA LYS A 85 -4.28 10.25 7.08
C LYS A 85 -3.87 11.52 7.84
N TYR A 86 -2.58 11.68 8.13
CA TYR A 86 -2.08 12.89 8.78
C TYR A 86 -2.25 14.12 7.90
N ALA A 87 -1.89 14.05 6.62
CA ALA A 87 -2.04 15.16 5.68
C ALA A 87 -3.51 15.58 5.50
N VAL A 88 -4.43 14.63 5.40
CA VAL A 88 -5.88 14.87 5.39
C VAL A 88 -6.35 15.57 6.66
N LEU A 89 -5.93 15.08 7.83
CA LEU A 89 -6.31 15.69 9.10
C LEU A 89 -5.75 17.10 9.25
N ASP A 90 -4.51 17.32 8.82
CA ASP A 90 -3.87 18.64 8.85
C ASP A 90 -4.58 19.61 7.90
N HIS A 91 -4.91 19.16 6.68
CA HIS A 91 -5.72 19.91 5.73
C HIS A 91 -7.07 20.32 6.34
N ILE A 92 -7.82 19.37 6.91
CA ILE A 92 -9.11 19.63 7.57
C ILE A 92 -8.93 20.60 8.73
N ARG A 93 -7.88 20.46 9.55
CA ARG A 93 -7.58 21.36 10.65
C ARG A 93 -7.34 22.78 10.15
N SER A 94 -6.52 22.95 9.12
CA SER A 94 -6.21 24.25 8.53
C SER A 94 -7.44 24.96 7.97
N GLN A 95 -8.38 24.20 7.39
CA GLN A 95 -9.70 24.67 6.95
C GLN A 95 -10.59 25.04 8.16
N SER A 96 -10.61 24.22 9.20
CA SER A 96 -11.45 24.44 10.40
C SER A 96 -11.00 25.61 11.28
N THR A 97 -9.72 25.98 11.27
CA THR A 97 -9.26 27.24 11.88
C THR A 97 -9.71 28.48 11.09
N LYS A 98 -10.14 28.31 9.84
CA LYS A 98 -10.83 29.36 9.07
C LYS A 98 -12.35 29.29 9.28
N ASP A 99 -12.91 28.09 9.44
CA ASP A 99 -14.35 27.85 9.60
C ASP A 99 -14.68 27.09 10.90
N SER A 100 -15.08 27.81 11.94
CA SER A 100 -15.39 27.30 13.29
C SER A 100 -16.65 26.42 13.40
N TYR A 101 -17.07 25.73 12.34
CA TYR A 101 -18.37 25.02 12.27
C TYR A 101 -18.27 23.49 12.15
N VAL A 102 -17.08 22.91 11.91
CA VAL A 102 -16.95 21.47 11.55
C VAL A 102 -16.70 20.54 12.74
N ALA A 103 -16.66 21.05 13.97
CA ALA A 103 -16.40 20.27 15.19
C ALA A 103 -17.42 19.14 15.45
N GLU A 104 -18.59 19.18 14.81
CA GLU A 104 -19.64 18.17 14.96
C GLU A 104 -19.40 16.91 14.10
N MET A 105 -18.56 16.99 13.06
CA MET A 105 -18.32 15.88 12.13
C MET A 105 -17.35 14.82 12.67
N MET A 106 -16.69 15.08 13.81
CA MET A 106 -15.74 14.16 14.45
C MET A 106 -16.41 13.04 15.27
N LYS A 107 -17.73 13.05 15.45
CA LYS A 107 -18.45 12.02 16.22
C LYS A 107 -18.99 10.84 15.41
N VAL A 108 -18.91 10.87 14.07
CA VAL A 108 -19.48 9.82 13.21
C VAL A 108 -18.38 9.05 12.50
N SER A 109 -17.63 8.25 13.27
CA SER A 109 -16.54 7.41 12.75
C SER A 109 -16.80 5.90 12.93
N GLU A 110 -18.05 5.45 12.82
CA GLU A 110 -18.32 4.01 12.89
C GLU A 110 -19.38 3.46 11.93
N SER A 111 -20.05 4.28 11.13
CA SER A 111 -20.97 3.75 10.12
C SER A 111 -21.25 4.79 9.05
N ALA A 112 -20.83 4.50 7.81
CA ALA A 112 -21.62 4.80 6.63
C ALA A 112 -20.91 4.29 5.36
N ALA A 113 -21.60 3.39 4.68
CA ALA A 113 -21.35 2.92 3.33
C ALA A 113 -20.95 4.08 2.40
N SER A 114 -19.83 3.92 1.70
CA SER A 114 -19.22 4.97 0.88
C SER A 114 -19.29 4.59 -0.61
N SER A 115 -19.99 5.44 -1.39
CA SER A 115 -19.93 5.64 -2.85
C SER A 115 -19.48 4.44 -3.72
N VAL A 116 -20.48 3.77 -4.28
CA VAL A 116 -20.50 2.41 -4.86
C VAL A 116 -19.61 2.19 -6.11
N GLU A 117 -19.06 3.20 -6.78
CA GLU A 117 -18.37 2.96 -8.06
C GLU A 117 -16.84 2.79 -7.93
N TYR A 118 -16.13 3.78 -7.39
CA TYR A 118 -14.67 3.72 -7.21
C TYR A 118 -14.25 2.89 -5.98
N VAL A 119 -15.15 2.77 -5.00
CA VAL A 119 -14.94 1.94 -3.80
C VAL A 119 -15.11 0.47 -4.15
N VAL A 120 -15.99 0.10 -5.09
CA VAL A 120 -16.19 -1.30 -5.49
C VAL A 120 -14.99 -1.85 -6.24
N GLU A 121 -14.46 -1.11 -7.22
CA GLU A 121 -13.34 -1.60 -8.05
C GLU A 121 -12.04 -1.79 -7.23
N TYR A 122 -11.77 -0.88 -6.28
CA TYR A 122 -10.61 -0.98 -5.38
C TYR A 122 -10.85 -1.97 -4.22
N ASN A 123 -12.07 -2.03 -3.66
CA ASN A 123 -12.37 -3.01 -2.62
C ASN A 123 -12.44 -4.42 -3.15
N GLU A 124 -12.85 -4.67 -4.39
CA GLU A 124 -13.00 -6.02 -4.91
C GLU A 124 -11.64 -6.68 -5.10
N LEU A 125 -10.65 -5.97 -5.65
CA LEU A 125 -9.29 -6.47 -5.75
C LEU A 125 -8.65 -6.69 -4.37
N ASP A 126 -8.77 -5.73 -3.45
CA ASP A 126 -8.20 -5.84 -2.09
C ASP A 126 -8.95 -6.92 -1.27
N PHE A 127 -10.27 -7.05 -1.42
CA PHE A 127 -11.09 -8.10 -0.83
C PHE A 127 -10.68 -9.46 -1.34
N HIS A 128 -10.54 -9.63 -2.66
CA HIS A 128 -10.15 -10.90 -3.24
C HIS A 128 -8.69 -11.24 -2.93
N LEU A 129 -7.79 -10.25 -2.86
CA LEU A 129 -6.42 -10.45 -2.43
C LEU A 129 -6.38 -10.94 -0.98
N ASN A 130 -7.08 -10.25 -0.06
CA ASN A 130 -7.15 -10.65 1.34
C ASN A 130 -7.80 -12.04 1.50
N LYS A 131 -8.90 -12.30 0.79
CA LYS A 131 -9.53 -13.64 0.75
C LYS A 131 -8.59 -14.72 0.21
N SER A 132 -7.75 -14.38 -0.77
CA SER A 132 -6.75 -15.31 -1.30
C SER A 132 -5.61 -15.56 -0.33
N ILE A 133 -5.21 -14.54 0.45
CA ILE A 133 -4.24 -14.67 1.55
C ILE A 133 -4.83 -15.55 2.66
N ASP A 134 -6.10 -15.35 3.01
CA ASP A 134 -6.81 -16.15 4.01
C ASP A 134 -6.97 -17.62 3.59
N ALA A 135 -7.12 -17.87 2.28
CA ALA A 135 -7.18 -19.21 1.72
C ALA A 135 -5.82 -19.93 1.64
N LEU A 136 -4.71 -19.26 1.95
CA LEU A 136 -3.41 -19.91 2.04
C LEU A 136 -3.39 -20.91 3.21
N PRO A 137 -2.72 -22.06 3.05
CA PRO A 137 -2.38 -22.91 4.19
C PRO A 137 -1.69 -22.08 5.28
N GLU A 138 -2.02 -22.35 6.55
CA GLU A 138 -1.63 -21.53 7.69
C GLU A 138 -0.13 -21.19 7.71
N LYS A 139 0.74 -22.19 7.48
CA LYS A 139 2.19 -22.00 7.41
C LYS A 139 2.66 -21.17 6.21
N CYS A 140 1.99 -21.29 5.07
CA CYS A 140 2.28 -20.43 3.91
C CYS A 140 1.86 -18.98 4.18
N ARG A 141 0.71 -18.77 4.83
CA ARG A 141 0.23 -17.44 5.23
C ARG A 141 1.15 -16.80 6.26
N GLU A 142 1.53 -17.53 7.30
CA GLU A 142 2.42 -17.07 8.37
C GLU A 142 3.80 -16.66 7.81
N VAL A 143 4.43 -17.52 7.02
CA VAL A 143 5.72 -17.21 6.36
C VAL A 143 5.59 -16.04 5.39
N PHE A 144 4.51 -15.98 4.60
CA PHE A 144 4.25 -14.86 3.69
C PHE A 144 4.07 -13.54 4.44
N THR A 145 3.35 -13.55 5.57
CA THR A 145 3.14 -12.37 6.41
C THR A 145 4.45 -11.88 7.02
N LEU A 146 5.23 -12.78 7.60
CA LEU A 146 6.54 -12.45 8.17
C LEU A 146 7.48 -11.87 7.11
N SER A 147 7.47 -12.44 5.90
CA SER A 147 8.29 -11.95 4.80
C SER A 147 7.80 -10.61 4.24
N ARG A 148 6.48 -10.44 4.02
CA ARG A 148 5.94 -9.33 3.21
C ARG A 148 5.46 -8.14 4.04
N TYR A 149 4.99 -8.37 5.26
CA TYR A 149 4.47 -7.32 6.15
C TYR A 149 5.44 -6.98 7.28
N GLU A 150 6.18 -7.97 7.78
CA GLU A 150 7.12 -7.78 8.89
C GLU A 150 8.60 -7.76 8.47
N ASN A 151 8.89 -7.93 7.17
CA ASN A 151 10.22 -7.84 6.55
C ASN A 151 11.30 -8.78 7.12
N TYR A 152 10.92 -9.95 7.63
CA TYR A 152 11.89 -10.96 8.03
C TYR A 152 12.53 -11.60 6.78
N SER A 153 13.85 -11.79 6.82
CA SER A 153 14.58 -12.56 5.82
C SER A 153 14.25 -14.05 5.92
N VAL A 154 14.51 -14.81 4.85
CA VAL A 154 14.31 -16.28 4.85
C VAL A 154 15.01 -16.96 6.02
N ARG A 155 16.21 -16.48 6.41
CA ARG A 155 16.94 -17.00 7.57
C ARG A 155 16.24 -16.67 8.89
N GLU A 156 15.83 -15.43 9.08
CA GLU A 156 15.13 -15.02 10.31
C GLU A 156 13.75 -15.69 10.43
N ILE A 157 13.05 -15.94 9.31
CA ILE A 157 11.80 -16.72 9.31
C ILE A 157 12.06 -18.18 9.67
N ALA A 158 13.10 -18.78 9.10
CA ALA A 158 13.51 -20.15 9.39
C ALA A 158 13.82 -20.34 10.88
N GLU A 159 14.58 -19.41 11.45
CA GLU A 159 14.89 -19.39 12.89
C GLU A 159 13.64 -19.14 13.74
N LYS A 160 12.79 -18.16 13.37
CA LYS A 160 11.60 -17.78 14.15
C LYS A 160 10.55 -18.90 14.20
N LEU A 161 10.40 -19.66 13.12
CA LEU A 161 9.39 -20.71 12.99
C LEU A 161 9.94 -22.13 13.23
N ASP A 162 11.23 -22.24 13.57
CA ASP A 162 11.94 -23.52 13.76
C ASP A 162 11.79 -24.46 12.54
N ILE A 163 12.03 -23.92 11.34
CA ILE A 163 11.99 -24.63 10.06
C ILE A 163 13.29 -24.45 9.27
N SER A 164 13.50 -25.27 8.24
CA SER A 164 14.68 -25.08 7.38
C SER A 164 14.52 -23.83 6.46
N PRO A 165 15.61 -23.15 6.07
CA PRO A 165 15.57 -22.06 5.09
C PRO A 165 14.95 -22.47 3.75
N GLU A 166 15.13 -23.72 3.33
CA GLU A 166 14.50 -24.24 2.11
C GLU A 166 12.99 -24.44 2.28
N THR A 167 12.54 -24.84 3.48
CA THR A 167 11.12 -24.90 3.82
C THR A 167 10.48 -23.51 3.83
N ALA A 168 11.17 -22.50 4.39
CA ALA A 168 10.71 -21.12 4.35
C ALA A 168 10.60 -20.59 2.90
N LYS A 169 11.61 -20.81 2.05
CA LYS A 169 11.54 -20.47 0.61
C LYS A 169 10.38 -21.17 -0.09
N TYR A 170 10.19 -22.46 0.19
CA TYR A 170 9.08 -23.23 -0.38
C TYR A 170 7.73 -22.60 -0.04
N HIS A 171 7.51 -22.26 1.24
CA HIS A 171 6.26 -21.62 1.68
C HIS A 171 6.04 -20.24 1.05
N ILE A 172 7.09 -19.41 0.91
CA ILE A 172 7.02 -18.11 0.21
C ILE A 172 6.65 -18.32 -1.27
N ALA A 173 7.35 -19.22 -1.96
CA ALA A 173 7.13 -19.48 -3.37
C ALA A 173 5.72 -20.05 -3.62
N HIS A 174 5.26 -20.94 -2.73
CA HIS A 174 3.92 -21.50 -2.79
C HIS A 174 2.85 -20.42 -2.55
N ALA A 175 3.01 -19.57 -1.54
CA ALA A 175 2.10 -18.45 -1.29
C ALA A 175 1.98 -17.52 -2.51
N LEU A 176 3.11 -17.12 -3.09
CA LEU A 176 3.14 -16.27 -4.28
C LEU A 176 2.48 -16.93 -5.50
N LYS A 177 2.68 -18.23 -5.70
CA LYS A 177 2.05 -18.98 -6.80
C LYS A 177 0.53 -19.01 -6.64
N THR A 178 0.04 -19.29 -5.43
CA THR A 178 -1.40 -19.33 -5.15
C THR A 178 -2.04 -17.96 -5.33
N LEU A 179 -1.42 -16.89 -4.82
CA LEU A 179 -1.90 -15.52 -4.98
C LEU A 179 -1.92 -15.07 -6.44
N ARG A 180 -0.91 -15.44 -7.23
CA ARG A 180 -0.89 -15.12 -8.68
C ARG A 180 -2.01 -15.83 -9.45
N LEU A 181 -2.30 -17.09 -9.10
CA LEU A 181 -3.37 -17.85 -9.76
C LEU A 181 -4.75 -17.28 -9.44
N SER A 182 -5.00 -16.88 -8.18
CA SER A 182 -6.27 -16.25 -7.81
C SER A 182 -6.45 -14.88 -8.49
N LEU A 183 -5.40 -14.07 -8.54
CA LEU A 183 -5.40 -12.78 -9.24
C LEU A 183 -5.60 -12.93 -10.76
N LYS A 184 -5.05 -13.98 -11.38
CA LYS A 184 -5.27 -14.26 -12.82
C LYS A 184 -6.71 -14.65 -13.11
N HIS A 185 -7.35 -15.42 -12.23
CA HIS A 185 -8.78 -15.74 -12.35
C HIS A 185 -9.67 -14.51 -12.24
N ILE A 186 -9.31 -13.56 -11.39
CA ILE A 186 -10.01 -12.28 -11.24
C ILE A 186 -9.87 -11.47 -12.53
N TYR A 187 -8.66 -11.27 -13.04
CA TYR A 187 -8.45 -10.57 -14.32
C TYR A 187 -9.23 -11.19 -15.50
N ASN A 188 -9.37 -12.52 -15.54
CA ASN A 188 -10.16 -13.22 -16.56
C ASN A 188 -11.68 -13.15 -16.32
N PHE A 189 -12.15 -12.81 -15.12
CA PHE A 189 -13.57 -12.68 -14.81
C PHE A 189 -14.11 -11.29 -15.13
N PHE A 190 -13.25 -10.28 -15.13
CA PHE A 190 -13.60 -8.88 -15.43
C PHE A 190 -13.44 -8.49 -16.91
N LEU A 191 -12.96 -9.40 -17.77
CA LEU A 191 -12.87 -9.25 -19.25
C LEU A 191 -13.87 -10.17 -19.94
#